data_AF-U5WL21-F1
#
_entry.id   AF-U5WL21-F1
#
_cell.length_a   1.000
_cell.length_b   1.000
_cell.length_c   1.000
_cell.angle_alpha   90.00
_cell.angle_beta   90.00
_cell.angle_gamma   90.00
#
_symmetry.space_group_name_H-M   'P 1'
#
loop_
_entity.id
_entity.type
_entity.pdbx_description
1 polymer ?
#
loop_
_entity_poly.entity_id
_entity_poly.type
_entity_poly.pdbx_seq_one_letter_code
_entity_poly.pdbx_strand_id
1 'polypeptide(L)'
;MTVLSIPHRAPAPVATRRRIRLRPATELTRMTRYRGGTYSHTVDRIVFADGTTARTDLIRLNPNVQAYSLDFTGVAPHQPSPYRLGTWSALPHLRTRDCEAEVDWILRNSFPVCPIAELSRRLRAAGYPLGPANISEHEAIAATQAAIWCFTNGMALDTRPLNAPVAVHRGPGPVLTFEFDGRPQLGGYSLWTASDTPVAVKLQKSTDGVVWQDISGSQLTTDAGRGRYQRTLGVGSTLSTSSHGYGAHGYRCYRLVATSDTTPVIDHVDFWLTGSSHYRNADRVVHLYNYLLAGAYTALRDDGEPHLLDTAAAVDSELVGPFRVRIPLTFSVPDGHELVDADGRAVTGTVQPGADFYLRRAPGTTATTLTATTTHHVGGRVLTGVALESTTQRLTPVALTTPVHVTIEFDINWQAAEARADIAGDRQ
;
A
#
# COMPACT_ATOMS: atom_id res chain seq x y z
N MET A 1 -7.02 1.73 -73.72
CA MET A 1 -6.87 2.45 -72.43
C MET A 1 -6.53 1.43 -71.37
N THR A 2 -5.26 1.33 -71.00
CA THR A 2 -4.80 0.39 -69.98
C THR A 2 -4.91 1.11 -68.63
N VAL A 3 -5.85 0.68 -67.79
CA VAL A 3 -6.00 1.20 -66.43
C VAL A 3 -4.83 0.65 -65.63
N LEU A 4 -3.87 1.52 -65.31
CA LEU A 4 -2.78 1.22 -64.38
C LEU A 4 -3.39 1.06 -62.98
N SER A 5 -3.60 -0.18 -62.55
CA SER A 5 -3.87 -0.51 -61.16
C SER A 5 -2.62 -0.21 -60.34
N ILE A 6 -2.64 0.90 -59.60
CA ILE A 6 -1.63 1.22 -58.60
C ILE A 6 -1.70 0.12 -57.52
N PRO A 7 -0.61 -0.61 -57.24
CA PRO A 7 -0.61 -1.60 -56.16
C PRO A 7 -0.78 -0.85 -54.83
N HIS A 8 -1.84 -1.19 -54.10
CA HIS A 8 -2.05 -0.72 -52.74
C HIS A 8 -0.90 -1.27 -51.88
N ARG A 9 0.09 -0.41 -51.60
CA ARG A 9 1.26 -0.74 -50.77
C ARG A 9 0.73 -1.10 -49.39
N ALA A 10 0.94 -2.35 -48.96
CA ALA A 10 0.62 -2.74 -47.60
C ALA A 10 1.40 -1.81 -46.63
N PRO A 11 0.74 -1.17 -45.67
CA PRO A 11 1.41 -0.26 -44.73
C PRO A 11 2.49 -1.02 -43.97
N ALA A 12 3.69 -0.43 -43.88
CA ALA A 12 4.79 -1.03 -43.13
C ALA A 12 4.43 -1.03 -41.63
N PRO A 13 4.60 -2.16 -40.93
CA PRO A 13 4.25 -2.24 -39.52
C PRO A 13 5.18 -1.36 -38.68
N VAL A 14 4.59 -0.69 -37.70
CA VAL A 14 5.28 0.12 -36.69
C VAL A 14 5.37 -0.70 -35.41
N ALA A 15 6.52 -0.66 -34.75
CA ALA A 15 6.73 -1.27 -33.44
C ALA A 15 7.14 -0.20 -32.44
N THR A 16 6.45 -0.15 -31.31
CA THR A 16 6.82 0.74 -30.20
C THR A 16 7.37 -0.04 -29.01
N ARG A 17 8.38 0.53 -28.35
CA ARG A 17 8.92 0.03 -27.08
C ARG A 17 9.08 1.16 -26.11
N ARG A 18 8.48 1.02 -24.94
CA ARG A 18 8.57 1.99 -23.84
C ARG A 18 9.75 1.69 -22.92
N ARG A 19 10.41 2.74 -22.42
CA ARG A 19 11.32 2.71 -21.28
C ARG A 19 10.98 3.85 -20.33
N ILE A 20 10.83 3.54 -19.04
CA ILE A 20 10.58 4.55 -18.00
C ILE A 20 11.89 4.80 -17.27
N ARG A 21 12.29 6.07 -17.17
CA ARG A 21 13.43 6.51 -16.38
C ARG A 21 12.93 7.41 -15.25
N LEU A 22 13.19 6.97 -14.02
CA LEU A 22 13.03 7.81 -12.85
C LEU A 22 14.34 8.56 -12.58
N ARG A 23 14.23 9.86 -12.38
CA ARG A 23 15.32 10.66 -11.81
C ARG A 23 14.82 11.38 -10.58
N PRO A 24 15.61 11.44 -9.49
CA PRO A 24 15.28 12.32 -8.38
C PRO A 24 15.13 13.78 -8.86
N ALA A 25 14.21 14.53 -8.26
CA ALA A 25 14.00 15.94 -8.59
C ALA A 25 15.21 16.83 -8.24
N THR A 26 16.04 16.38 -7.31
CA THR A 26 17.29 17.01 -6.93
C THR A 26 18.41 16.00 -7.09
N GLU A 27 19.54 16.40 -7.68
CA GLU A 27 20.65 15.48 -7.91
C GLU A 27 21.15 14.83 -6.60
N LEU A 28 21.10 13.50 -6.52
CA LEU A 28 21.54 12.71 -5.37
C LEU A 28 22.88 12.05 -5.67
N THR A 29 23.93 12.85 -5.83
CA THR A 29 25.25 12.37 -6.27
C THR A 29 25.99 11.56 -5.19
N ARG A 30 25.74 11.84 -3.90
CA ARG A 30 26.28 11.09 -2.76
C ARG A 30 25.28 11.05 -1.61
N MET A 31 24.85 9.86 -1.23
CA MET A 31 24.05 9.66 -0.01
C MET A 31 24.91 8.97 1.04
N THR A 32 24.84 9.41 2.30
CA THR A 32 25.57 8.75 3.40
C THR A 32 24.68 8.64 4.62
N ARG A 33 24.67 7.46 5.25
CA ARG A 33 24.04 7.25 6.55
C ARG A 33 25.09 7.34 7.65
N TYR A 34 25.02 8.37 8.48
CA TYR A 34 26.00 8.65 9.55
C TYR A 34 25.69 7.98 10.90
N ARG A 35 24.54 7.32 11.04
CA ARG A 35 23.99 7.03 12.37
C ARG A 35 24.67 5.84 13.06
N GLY A 36 25.45 6.10 14.10
CA GLY A 36 25.70 5.20 15.23
C GLY A 36 25.10 5.78 16.53
N GLY A 37 24.14 5.08 17.15
CA GLY A 37 23.61 5.41 18.49
C GLY A 37 22.38 6.33 18.57
N THR A 38 21.61 6.12 19.66
CA THR A 38 20.31 6.64 20.12
C THR A 38 19.17 6.74 19.10
N TYR A 39 18.07 6.03 19.39
CA TYR A 39 16.81 6.00 18.64
C TYR A 39 16.24 7.39 18.38
N SER A 40 15.58 7.56 17.22
CA SER A 40 14.97 8.84 16.87
C SER A 40 13.74 9.06 17.74
N HIS A 41 13.32 10.31 17.92
CA HIS A 41 12.03 10.63 18.56
C HIS A 41 10.82 10.10 17.76
N THR A 42 11.05 9.65 16.52
CA THR A 42 10.08 8.99 15.64
C THR A 42 9.96 7.49 15.86
N VAL A 43 10.68 6.92 16.83
CA VAL A 43 10.69 5.48 17.05
C VAL A 43 9.45 5.02 17.78
N ASP A 44 8.73 4.10 17.14
CA ASP A 44 7.63 3.36 17.74
C ASP A 44 7.94 1.85 17.70
N ARG A 45 7.34 1.07 18.58
CA ARG A 45 7.44 -0.39 18.58
C ARG A 45 6.15 -1.01 18.08
N ILE A 46 6.24 -1.73 16.98
CA ILE A 46 5.13 -2.49 16.40
C ILE A 46 5.28 -3.99 16.66
N VAL A 47 4.15 -4.68 16.64
CA VAL A 47 4.00 -6.13 16.82
C VAL A 47 3.37 -6.72 15.56
N PHE A 48 3.96 -7.79 15.03
CA PHE A 48 3.45 -8.51 13.85
C PHE A 48 2.59 -9.70 14.27
N ALA A 49 1.81 -10.22 13.32
CA ALA A 49 0.88 -11.32 13.54
C ALA A 49 1.56 -12.63 14.01
N ASP A 50 2.85 -12.82 13.68
CA ASP A 50 3.67 -13.94 14.14
C ASP A 50 4.23 -13.74 15.57
N GLY A 51 3.91 -12.61 16.22
CA GLY A 51 4.37 -12.24 17.55
C GLY A 51 5.75 -11.57 17.59
N THR A 52 6.46 -11.48 16.46
CA THR A 52 7.71 -10.71 16.39
C THR A 52 7.44 -9.22 16.57
N THR A 53 8.47 -8.47 16.97
CA THR A 53 8.36 -7.03 17.19
C THR A 53 9.48 -6.29 16.49
N ALA A 54 9.22 -5.07 16.03
CA ALA A 54 10.24 -4.20 15.48
C ALA A 54 10.08 -2.77 15.96
N ARG A 55 11.21 -2.07 16.00
CA ARG A 55 11.24 -0.62 16.14
C ARG A 55 11.25 0.00 14.75
N THR A 56 10.31 0.88 14.47
CA THR A 56 10.21 1.59 13.19
C THR A 56 10.85 2.95 13.31
N ASP A 57 11.56 3.39 12.27
CA ASP A 57 12.13 4.74 12.22
C ASP A 57 12.21 5.22 10.77
N LEU A 58 12.08 6.54 10.56
CA LEU A 58 12.30 7.15 9.26
C LEU A 58 13.81 7.33 9.05
N ILE A 59 14.36 6.56 8.13
CA ILE A 59 15.80 6.61 7.83
C ILE A 59 16.13 7.95 7.19
N ARG A 60 17.17 8.61 7.70
CA ARG A 60 17.71 9.84 7.12
C ARG A 60 19.10 9.58 6.55
N LEU A 61 19.28 9.89 5.27
CA LEU A 61 20.55 9.93 4.57
C LEU A 61 20.95 11.38 4.32
N ASN A 62 22.22 11.75 4.47
CA ASN A 62 22.71 13.06 4.04
C ASN A 62 22.59 13.18 2.51
N PRO A 63 22.10 14.30 1.93
CA PRO A 63 21.73 15.58 2.56
C PRO A 63 20.24 15.73 2.87
N ASN A 64 19.75 15.00 3.90
CA ASN A 64 18.37 14.99 4.37
C ASN A 64 17.35 14.25 3.47
N VAL A 65 17.81 13.22 2.77
CA VAL A 65 16.93 12.27 2.08
C VAL A 65 16.28 11.36 3.11
N GLN A 66 14.95 11.38 3.15
CA GLN A 66 14.13 10.51 3.97
C GLN A 66 13.84 9.20 3.24
N ALA A 67 13.83 8.10 3.96
CA ALA A 67 13.69 6.77 3.38
C ALA A 67 13.11 5.74 4.37
N TYR A 68 12.52 4.68 3.82
CA TYR A 68 12.04 3.52 4.57
C TYR A 68 12.90 2.29 4.25
N SER A 69 12.99 1.35 5.20
CA SER A 69 13.68 0.08 4.99
C SER A 69 12.88 -0.83 4.05
N LEU A 70 13.57 -1.46 3.10
CA LEU A 70 13.02 -2.49 2.19
C LEU A 70 13.35 -3.92 2.63
N ASP A 71 14.05 -4.10 3.75
CA ASP A 71 14.43 -5.42 4.26
C ASP A 71 14.35 -5.44 5.78
N PHE A 72 13.35 -6.15 6.30
CA PHE A 72 13.16 -6.39 7.73
C PHE A 72 14.39 -7.01 8.41
N THR A 73 15.15 -7.84 7.70
CA THR A 73 16.37 -8.49 8.22
C THR A 73 17.62 -7.62 8.04
N GLY A 74 17.47 -6.49 7.34
CA GLY A 74 18.56 -5.58 7.05
C GLY A 74 19.03 -4.83 8.29
N VAL A 75 20.34 -4.68 8.41
CA VAL A 75 20.95 -4.02 9.56
C VAL A 75 21.13 -2.53 9.29
N ALA A 76 20.97 -1.71 10.33
CA ALA A 76 21.35 -0.32 10.30
C ALA A 76 22.88 -0.19 10.40
N PRO A 77 23.59 0.50 9.48
CA PRO A 77 25.01 0.76 9.64
C PRO A 77 25.35 1.37 11.00
N HIS A 78 26.46 0.93 11.60
CA HIS A 78 27.01 1.48 12.84
C HIS A 78 28.07 2.56 12.59
N GLN A 79 28.58 2.63 11.35
CA GLN A 79 29.58 3.59 10.90
C GLN A 79 29.03 4.37 9.70
N PRO A 80 29.56 5.58 9.40
CA PRO A 80 29.21 6.32 8.20
C PRO A 80 29.29 5.44 6.95
N SER A 81 28.13 5.11 6.38
CA SER A 81 28.04 4.16 5.27
C SER A 81 27.48 4.87 4.03
N PRO A 82 28.22 4.87 2.91
CA PRO A 82 27.77 5.50 1.68
C PRO A 82 26.69 4.65 1.00
N TYR A 83 25.71 5.32 0.41
CA TYR A 83 24.61 4.76 -0.35
C TYR A 83 24.64 5.34 -1.76
N ARG A 84 24.37 4.49 -2.76
CA ARG A 84 24.14 4.89 -4.15
C ARG A 84 22.70 4.65 -4.55
N LEU A 85 22.24 5.37 -5.56
CA LEU A 85 20.99 5.03 -6.24
C LEU A 85 21.11 3.62 -6.84
N GLY A 86 20.07 2.82 -6.63
CA GLY A 86 19.90 1.49 -7.21
C GLY A 86 18.56 1.35 -7.91
N THR A 87 18.34 0.21 -8.53
CA THR A 87 17.05 -0.17 -9.10
C THR A 87 16.38 -1.25 -8.25
N TRP A 88 15.05 -1.23 -8.18
CA TRP A 88 14.27 -2.26 -7.50
C TRP A 88 14.65 -3.67 -7.95
N SER A 89 14.77 -3.88 -9.26
CA SER A 89 15.16 -5.15 -9.88
C SER A 89 16.54 -5.68 -9.44
N ALA A 90 17.42 -4.80 -8.95
CA ALA A 90 18.74 -5.20 -8.46
C ALA A 90 18.67 -5.81 -7.05
N LEU A 91 17.58 -5.64 -6.31
CA LEU A 91 17.42 -6.10 -4.92
C LEU A 91 17.11 -7.61 -4.88
N PRO A 92 18.05 -8.48 -4.48
CA PRO A 92 17.90 -9.94 -4.67
C PRO A 92 16.70 -10.54 -3.95
N HIS A 93 16.37 -10.08 -2.74
CA HIS A 93 15.24 -10.59 -1.96
C HIS A 93 13.86 -10.16 -2.48
N LEU A 94 13.82 -9.18 -3.38
CA LEU A 94 12.58 -8.69 -3.99
C LEU A 94 12.40 -9.20 -5.43
N ARG A 95 13.37 -9.91 -6.01
CA ARG A 95 13.26 -10.43 -7.39
C ARG A 95 12.08 -11.40 -7.57
N THR A 96 11.70 -12.11 -6.52
CA THR A 96 10.56 -13.04 -6.53
C THR A 96 9.25 -12.38 -6.09
N ARG A 97 9.26 -11.07 -5.80
CA ARG A 97 8.12 -10.32 -5.32
C ARG A 97 7.85 -9.13 -6.23
N ASP A 98 6.81 -9.27 -7.03
CA ASP A 98 6.32 -8.19 -7.89
C ASP A 98 5.47 -7.21 -7.05
N CYS A 99 6.13 -6.41 -6.21
CA CYS A 99 5.46 -5.51 -5.27
C CYS A 99 5.96 -4.06 -5.30
N GLU A 100 6.71 -3.68 -6.35
CA GLU A 100 7.24 -2.32 -6.50
C GLU A 100 6.11 -1.28 -6.59
N ALA A 101 5.01 -1.63 -7.27
CA ALA A 101 3.87 -0.74 -7.46
C ALA A 101 3.12 -0.45 -6.17
N GLU A 102 2.96 -1.45 -5.32
CA GLU A 102 2.32 -1.34 -4.02
C GLU A 102 3.17 -0.48 -3.09
N VAL A 103 4.50 -0.67 -3.09
CA VAL A 103 5.40 0.16 -2.30
C VAL A 103 5.43 1.60 -2.80
N ASP A 104 5.47 1.84 -4.12
CA ASP A 104 5.34 3.17 -4.68
C ASP A 104 4.00 3.84 -4.28
N TRP A 105 2.88 3.11 -4.37
CA TRP A 105 1.59 3.62 -3.94
C TRP A 105 1.60 3.99 -2.44
N ILE A 106 2.18 3.13 -1.60
CA ILE A 106 2.29 3.37 -0.16
C ILE A 106 3.06 4.67 0.09
N LEU A 107 4.27 4.81 -0.47
CA LEU A 107 5.13 5.97 -0.25
C LEU A 107 4.44 7.28 -0.66
N ARG A 108 3.69 7.26 -1.76
CA ARG A 108 2.94 8.43 -2.25
C ARG A 108 1.75 8.81 -1.37
N ASN A 109 1.16 7.82 -0.69
CA ASN A 109 -0.04 7.99 0.13
C ASN A 109 0.25 7.94 1.63
N SER A 110 1.52 8.09 2.02
CA SER A 110 1.97 8.02 3.40
C SER A 110 2.91 9.17 3.76
N PHE A 111 3.31 9.24 5.03
CA PHE A 111 4.29 10.22 5.49
C PHE A 111 5.66 9.88 4.91
N PRO A 112 6.49 10.86 4.51
CA PRO A 112 6.30 12.31 4.59
C PRO A 112 5.72 12.95 3.32
N VAL A 113 5.54 12.18 2.23
CA VAL A 113 5.02 12.71 0.96
C VAL A 113 3.61 13.28 1.14
N CYS A 114 2.77 12.59 1.92
CA CYS A 114 1.48 13.07 2.38
C CYS A 114 1.60 13.60 3.82
N PRO A 115 1.38 14.89 4.09
CA PRO A 115 1.45 15.45 5.44
C PRO A 115 0.42 14.85 6.39
N ILE A 116 0.73 14.86 7.69
CA ILE A 116 -0.07 14.26 8.77
C ILE A 116 -1.53 14.75 8.79
N ALA A 117 -1.77 16.04 8.58
CA ALA A 117 -3.12 16.60 8.56
C ALA A 117 -3.96 16.03 7.40
N GLU A 118 -3.34 15.91 6.22
CA GLU A 118 -3.97 15.36 5.03
C GLU A 118 -4.21 13.85 5.18
N LEU A 119 -3.24 13.10 5.72
CA LEU A 119 -3.41 11.67 6.05
C LEU A 119 -4.58 11.45 7.01
N SER A 120 -4.65 12.26 8.07
CA SER A 120 -5.73 12.17 9.06
C SER A 120 -7.08 12.51 8.44
N ARG A 121 -7.14 13.48 7.53
CA ARG A 121 -8.36 13.82 6.78
C ARG A 121 -8.80 12.65 5.90
N ARG A 122 -7.89 12.03 5.14
CA ARG A 122 -8.19 10.87 4.28
C ARG A 122 -8.67 9.66 5.08
N LEU A 123 -8.02 9.36 6.21
CA LEU A 123 -8.43 8.28 7.11
C LEU A 123 -9.87 8.46 7.62
N ARG A 124 -10.21 9.67 8.08
CA ARG A 124 -11.59 9.97 8.51
C ARG A 124 -12.58 9.86 7.36
N ALA A 125 -12.23 10.36 6.17
CA ALA A 125 -13.07 10.24 4.99
C ALA A 125 -13.29 8.77 4.57
N ALA A 126 -12.31 7.90 4.81
CA ALA A 126 -12.39 6.46 4.60
C ALA A 126 -13.10 5.70 5.74
N GLY A 127 -13.63 6.40 6.76
CA GLY A 127 -14.41 5.80 7.85
C GLY A 127 -13.60 5.29 9.04
N TYR A 128 -12.29 5.55 9.11
CA TYR A 128 -11.47 5.10 10.24
C TYR A 128 -11.65 6.03 11.47
N PRO A 129 -11.86 5.46 12.67
CA PRO A 129 -12.09 6.25 13.88
C PRO A 129 -10.76 6.79 14.46
N LEU A 130 -10.39 8.02 14.12
CA LEU A 130 -9.19 8.67 14.69
C LEU A 130 -9.47 9.52 15.94
N GLY A 131 -10.75 9.78 16.23
CA GLY A 131 -11.16 10.82 17.17
C GLY A 131 -10.81 12.23 16.66
N PRO A 132 -10.82 13.23 17.56
CA PRO A 132 -10.62 14.63 17.19
C PRO A 132 -9.16 14.96 16.82
N ALA A 133 -8.20 14.26 17.43
CA ALA A 133 -6.78 14.50 17.16
C ALA A 133 -6.31 13.79 15.87
N ASN A 134 -5.30 14.37 15.23
CA ASN A 134 -4.63 13.76 14.07
C ASN A 134 -3.69 12.64 14.51
N ILE A 135 -3.34 11.75 13.58
CA ILE A 135 -2.25 10.78 13.77
C ILE A 135 -0.94 11.52 14.06
N SER A 136 -0.04 10.94 14.84
CA SER A 136 1.30 11.51 15.07
C SER A 136 2.29 11.12 13.96
N GLU A 137 3.45 11.78 13.90
CA GLU A 137 4.51 11.39 12.96
C GLU A 137 5.04 9.97 13.21
N HIS A 138 5.28 9.60 14.47
CA HIS A 138 5.77 8.26 14.80
C HIS A 138 4.75 7.17 14.46
N GLU A 139 3.46 7.41 14.70
CA GLU A 139 2.38 6.51 14.31
C GLU A 139 2.31 6.35 12.78
N ALA A 140 2.47 7.47 12.04
CA ALA A 140 2.47 7.45 10.59
C ALA A 140 3.67 6.69 10.01
N ILE A 141 4.86 6.92 10.56
CA ILE A 141 6.09 6.22 10.18
C ILE A 141 5.97 4.72 10.45
N ALA A 142 5.42 4.35 11.62
CA ALA A 142 5.23 2.96 12.01
C ALA A 142 4.29 2.21 11.07
N ALA A 143 3.12 2.79 10.77
CA ALA A 143 2.16 2.21 9.85
C ALA A 143 2.71 2.08 8.43
N THR A 144 3.44 3.10 7.96
CA THR A 144 4.07 3.11 6.63
C THR A 144 5.12 2.01 6.52
N GLN A 145 6.02 1.92 7.50
CA GLN A 145 7.08 0.91 7.50
C GLN A 145 6.51 -0.52 7.60
N ALA A 146 5.45 -0.72 8.41
CA ALA A 146 4.73 -1.99 8.49
C ALA A 146 4.07 -2.36 7.16
N ALA A 147 3.43 -1.40 6.48
CA ALA A 147 2.80 -1.62 5.17
C ALA A 147 3.86 -2.04 4.13
N ILE A 148 5.01 -1.37 4.09
CA ILE A 148 6.13 -1.74 3.21
C ILE A 148 6.61 -3.16 3.52
N TRP A 149 6.88 -3.50 4.78
CA TRP A 149 7.35 -4.84 5.15
C TRP A 149 6.33 -5.96 4.94
N CYS A 150 5.04 -5.64 4.92
CA CYS A 150 3.99 -6.58 4.50
C CYS A 150 4.27 -7.07 3.07
N PHE A 151 4.58 -6.16 2.15
CA PHE A 151 4.88 -6.49 0.75
C PHE A 151 6.31 -7.00 0.54
N THR A 152 7.31 -6.36 1.14
CA THR A 152 8.73 -6.67 0.88
C THR A 152 9.21 -7.91 1.62
N ASN A 153 8.67 -8.18 2.81
CA ASN A 153 9.13 -9.27 3.70
C ASN A 153 8.02 -10.26 4.09
N GLY A 154 6.74 -9.92 3.91
CA GLY A 154 5.62 -10.79 4.28
C GLY A 154 5.22 -10.64 5.75
N MET A 155 5.67 -9.54 6.37
CA MET A 155 5.45 -9.26 7.78
C MET A 155 4.11 -8.53 7.93
N ALA A 156 3.05 -9.28 8.23
CA ALA A 156 1.74 -8.70 8.48
C ALA A 156 1.68 -8.07 9.88
N LEU A 157 1.27 -6.81 9.96
CA LEU A 157 1.07 -6.14 11.25
C LEU A 157 -0.04 -6.87 12.03
N ASP A 158 0.10 -7.01 13.35
CA ASP A 158 -0.99 -7.57 14.14
C ASP A 158 -2.14 -6.56 14.25
N THR A 159 -3.21 -6.84 13.51
CA THR A 159 -4.43 -6.04 13.44
C THR A 159 -5.61 -6.75 14.10
N ARG A 160 -5.37 -7.80 14.88
CA ARG A 160 -6.44 -8.55 15.55
C ARG A 160 -7.04 -7.72 16.69
N PRO A 161 -8.36 -7.51 16.69
CA PRO A 161 -9.04 -6.83 17.78
C PRO A 161 -8.94 -7.59 19.11
N LEU A 162 -8.49 -6.91 20.17
CA LEU A 162 -8.38 -7.49 21.52
C LEU A 162 -9.73 -7.63 22.25
N ASN A 163 -10.80 -7.08 21.66
CA ASN A 163 -12.17 -7.24 22.16
C ASN A 163 -12.88 -8.46 21.56
N ALA A 164 -12.25 -9.16 20.62
CA ALA A 164 -12.76 -10.41 20.08
C ALA A 164 -12.13 -11.60 20.82
N PRO A 165 -12.93 -12.57 21.26
CA PRO A 165 -12.39 -13.80 21.85
C PRO A 165 -11.67 -14.64 20.79
N VAL A 166 -10.56 -15.27 21.18
CA VAL A 166 -9.85 -16.26 20.35
C VAL A 166 -10.50 -17.64 20.38
N ALA A 167 -11.25 -17.94 21.44
CA ALA A 167 -12.03 -19.17 21.54
C ALA A 167 -13.34 -18.92 22.29
N VAL A 168 -14.40 -19.60 21.83
CA VAL A 168 -15.71 -19.59 22.48
C VAL A 168 -16.12 -21.03 22.72
N HIS A 169 -16.35 -21.38 23.99
CA HIS A 169 -16.72 -22.72 24.41
C HIS A 169 -18.12 -22.70 25.02
N ARG A 170 -19.01 -23.57 24.53
CA ARG A 170 -20.33 -23.79 25.13
C ARG A 170 -20.17 -24.88 26.21
N GLY A 171 -20.36 -24.50 27.47
CA GLY A 171 -20.30 -25.42 28.60
C GLY A 171 -21.60 -26.21 28.78
N PRO A 172 -21.63 -27.17 29.72
CA PRO A 172 -22.88 -27.82 30.11
C PRO A 172 -23.82 -26.79 30.75
N GLY A 173 -25.06 -26.73 30.25
CA GLY A 173 -26.06 -25.73 30.65
C GLY A 173 -25.94 -24.39 29.92
N PRO A 174 -26.56 -23.32 30.44
CA PRO A 174 -26.63 -22.00 29.81
C PRO A 174 -25.34 -21.17 30.02
N VAL A 175 -24.17 -21.75 29.72
CA VAL A 175 -22.86 -21.15 29.96
C VAL A 175 -22.06 -21.01 28.66
N LEU A 176 -21.63 -19.79 28.35
CA LEU A 176 -20.68 -19.50 27.28
C LEU A 176 -19.38 -18.96 27.85
N THR A 177 -18.28 -19.64 27.59
CA THR A 177 -16.94 -19.24 28.01
C THR A 177 -16.19 -18.62 26.84
N PHE A 178 -15.53 -17.50 27.09
CA PHE A 178 -14.77 -16.70 26.14
C PHE A 178 -13.32 -16.62 26.61
N GLU A 179 -12.41 -17.05 25.75
CA GLU A 179 -10.98 -16.87 25.95
C GLU A 179 -10.50 -15.75 25.05
N PHE A 180 -9.74 -14.82 25.60
CA PHE A 180 -9.19 -13.67 24.88
C PHE A 180 -7.69 -13.82 24.68
N ASP A 181 -7.18 -13.21 23.61
CA ASP A 181 -5.75 -13.04 23.44
C ASP A 181 -5.23 -12.00 24.44
N GLY A 182 -4.41 -12.44 25.40
CA GLY A 182 -3.91 -11.59 26.48
C GLY A 182 -4.91 -11.42 27.63
N ARG A 183 -5.00 -10.19 28.16
CA ARG A 183 -5.77 -9.86 29.37
C ARG A 183 -6.54 -8.55 29.19
N PRO A 184 -7.49 -8.48 28.24
CA PRO A 184 -8.23 -7.25 27.99
C PRO A 184 -9.11 -6.89 29.18
N GLN A 185 -9.24 -5.60 29.45
CA GLN A 185 -10.19 -5.09 30.43
C GLN A 185 -11.50 -4.75 29.72
N LEU A 186 -12.55 -5.53 29.98
CA LEU A 186 -13.85 -5.31 29.35
C LEU A 186 -14.59 -4.14 29.99
N GLY A 187 -15.08 -3.22 29.17
CA GLY A 187 -15.99 -2.14 29.55
C GLY A 187 -17.46 -2.55 29.51
N GLY A 188 -17.78 -3.65 28.83
CA GLY A 188 -19.10 -4.25 28.80
C GLY A 188 -19.33 -5.17 27.61
N TYR A 189 -20.57 -5.61 27.46
CA TYR A 189 -20.98 -6.56 26.42
C TYR A 189 -22.37 -6.26 25.84
N SER A 190 -22.55 -6.64 24.58
CA SER A 190 -23.85 -6.73 23.90
C SER A 190 -24.15 -8.21 23.67
N LEU A 191 -25.38 -8.64 23.89
CA LEU A 191 -25.83 -9.99 23.58
C LEU A 191 -27.05 -9.96 22.67
N TRP A 192 -27.14 -10.97 21.82
CA TRP A 192 -28.30 -11.27 21.01
C TRP A 192 -28.88 -12.58 21.50
N THR A 193 -30.15 -12.55 21.85
CA THR A 193 -30.85 -13.72 22.39
C THR A 193 -32.18 -13.92 21.71
N ALA A 194 -32.59 -15.19 21.65
CA ALA A 194 -33.94 -15.62 21.34
C ALA A 194 -34.37 -16.62 22.43
N SER A 195 -35.36 -16.24 23.23
CA SER A 195 -35.86 -17.06 24.34
C SER A 195 -37.34 -16.83 24.55
N ASP A 196 -38.11 -17.88 24.83
CA ASP A 196 -39.56 -17.77 25.09
C ASP A 196 -39.86 -17.17 26.48
N THR A 197 -38.87 -17.17 27.36
CA THR A 197 -38.94 -16.60 28.71
C THR A 197 -37.85 -15.56 28.92
N PRO A 198 -38.06 -14.57 29.81
CA PRO A 198 -37.00 -13.66 30.25
C PRO A 198 -35.77 -14.42 30.74
N VAL A 199 -34.57 -13.93 30.41
CA VAL A 199 -33.30 -14.56 30.78
C VAL A 199 -32.47 -13.58 31.60
N ALA A 200 -32.06 -14.00 32.80
CA ALA A 200 -31.09 -13.25 33.58
C ALA A 200 -29.68 -13.70 33.21
N VAL A 201 -28.85 -12.77 32.74
CA VAL A 201 -27.49 -13.04 32.29
C VAL A 201 -26.51 -12.36 33.22
N LYS A 202 -25.43 -13.06 33.57
CA LYS A 202 -24.35 -12.53 34.43
C LYS A 202 -22.98 -12.87 33.87
N LEU A 203 -22.05 -11.92 33.94
CA LEU A 203 -20.68 -12.10 33.48
C LEU A 203 -19.77 -12.46 34.66
N GLN A 204 -18.90 -13.44 34.43
CA GLN A 204 -17.89 -13.90 35.35
C GLN A 204 -16.50 -13.79 34.73
N LYS A 205 -15.48 -13.68 35.57
CA LYS A 205 -14.06 -13.55 35.21
C LYS A 205 -13.23 -14.65 35.85
N SER A 206 -12.14 -15.03 35.20
CA SER A 206 -11.21 -16.03 35.70
C SER A 206 -9.79 -15.80 35.18
N THR A 207 -8.79 -16.08 36.02
CA THR A 207 -7.37 -16.04 35.65
C THR A 207 -6.87 -17.34 35.02
N ASP A 208 -7.50 -18.46 35.36
CA ASP A 208 -7.07 -19.82 34.99
C ASP A 208 -8.12 -20.60 34.18
N GLY A 209 -9.32 -20.04 34.00
CA GLY A 209 -10.47 -20.70 33.36
C GLY A 209 -11.16 -21.74 34.25
N VAL A 210 -10.71 -21.93 35.49
CA VAL A 210 -11.18 -22.95 36.43
C VAL A 210 -11.93 -22.30 37.59
N VAL A 211 -11.34 -21.29 38.23
CA VAL A 211 -11.95 -20.56 39.34
C VAL A 211 -12.62 -19.30 38.81
N TRP A 212 -13.93 -19.19 39.05
CA TRP A 212 -14.77 -18.14 38.48
C TRP A 212 -15.30 -17.19 39.53
N GLN A 213 -15.25 -15.90 39.23
CA GLN A 213 -15.75 -14.84 40.09
C GLN A 213 -16.78 -13.97 39.37
N ASP A 214 -17.84 -13.60 40.06
CA ASP A 214 -18.85 -12.69 39.54
C ASP A 214 -18.30 -11.28 39.32
N ILE A 215 -18.66 -10.68 38.18
CA ILE A 215 -18.41 -9.27 37.92
C ILE A 215 -19.59 -8.47 38.46
N SER A 216 -19.34 -7.65 39.48
CA SER A 216 -20.34 -6.76 40.07
C SER A 216 -20.96 -5.84 39.03
N GLY A 217 -22.28 -5.73 39.05
CA GLY A 217 -23.02 -4.88 38.11
C GLY A 217 -23.06 -5.39 36.67
N SER A 218 -22.66 -6.64 36.41
CA SER A 218 -22.75 -7.26 35.08
C SER A 218 -24.09 -7.89 34.75
N GLN A 219 -25.01 -7.97 35.72
CA GLN A 219 -26.31 -8.61 35.52
C GLN A 219 -27.19 -7.82 34.54
N LEU A 220 -27.80 -8.54 33.60
CA LEU A 220 -28.70 -8.02 32.58
C LEU A 220 -29.88 -8.97 32.43
N THR A 221 -31.11 -8.45 32.48
CA THR A 221 -32.31 -9.25 32.21
C THR A 221 -32.79 -8.95 30.79
N THR A 222 -33.01 -10.00 30.01
CA THR A 222 -33.62 -9.91 28.67
C THR A 222 -35.11 -10.14 28.76
N ASP A 223 -35.86 -9.60 27.81
CA ASP A 223 -37.29 -9.92 27.66
C ASP A 223 -37.46 -11.24 26.90
N ALA A 224 -38.70 -11.74 26.88
CA ALA A 224 -39.07 -12.83 25.99
C ALA A 224 -39.08 -12.38 24.52
N GLY A 225 -38.78 -13.31 23.62
CA GLY A 225 -38.64 -13.08 22.19
C GLY A 225 -37.19 -12.87 21.76
N ARG A 226 -37.02 -12.26 20.57
CA ARG A 226 -35.70 -11.98 19.99
C ARG A 226 -35.33 -10.52 20.23
N GLY A 227 -34.15 -10.29 20.79
CA GLY A 227 -33.70 -8.94 21.12
C GLY A 227 -32.18 -8.78 21.21
N ARG A 228 -31.73 -7.54 21.07
CA ARG A 228 -30.36 -7.10 21.35
C ARG A 228 -30.35 -6.34 22.67
N TYR A 229 -29.52 -6.79 23.60
CA TYR A 229 -29.37 -6.17 24.91
C TYR A 229 -27.92 -5.80 25.16
N GLN A 230 -27.70 -4.73 25.93
CA GLN A 230 -26.36 -4.20 26.19
C GLN A 230 -26.18 -3.89 27.67
N ARG A 231 -25.01 -4.21 28.22
CA ARG A 231 -24.64 -3.90 29.59
C ARG A 231 -23.25 -3.30 29.71
N THR A 232 -23.19 -2.09 30.25
CA THR A 232 -21.94 -1.42 30.65
C THR A 232 -21.52 -1.87 32.04
N LEU A 233 -20.22 -2.10 32.19
CA LEU A 233 -19.58 -2.50 33.45
C LEU A 233 -18.99 -1.26 34.13
N GLY A 234 -18.92 -1.32 35.47
CA GLY A 234 -18.27 -0.28 36.25
C GLY A 234 -16.77 -0.17 35.91
N VAL A 235 -16.23 1.04 36.03
CA VAL A 235 -14.79 1.26 35.90
C VAL A 235 -14.05 0.37 36.91
N GLY A 236 -13.08 -0.41 36.45
CA GLY A 236 -12.30 -1.30 37.30
C GLY A 236 -12.97 -2.65 37.65
N SER A 237 -14.22 -2.90 37.28
CA SER A 237 -14.90 -4.17 37.62
C SER A 237 -14.21 -5.41 37.04
N THR A 238 -13.51 -5.23 35.91
CA THR A 238 -12.74 -6.24 35.20
C THR A 238 -11.23 -6.06 35.33
N LEU A 239 -10.76 -5.20 36.24
CA LEU A 239 -9.33 -5.01 36.50
C LEU A 239 -8.77 -6.21 37.29
N SER A 240 -7.66 -6.79 36.84
CA SER A 240 -6.90 -7.79 37.58
C SER A 240 -5.69 -7.18 38.28
N THR A 241 -4.99 -6.27 37.60
CA THR A 241 -3.74 -5.67 38.05
C THR A 241 -3.57 -4.30 37.40
N SER A 242 -3.08 -3.34 38.18
CA SER A 242 -2.63 -2.04 37.69
C SER A 242 -1.13 -1.89 37.99
N SER A 243 -0.31 -1.75 36.95
CA SER A 243 1.11 -1.42 37.08
C SER A 243 1.38 0.00 36.60
N HIS A 244 2.25 0.74 37.30
CA HIS A 244 2.76 2.00 36.79
C HIS A 244 3.57 1.74 35.51
N GLY A 245 3.09 2.21 34.36
CA GLY A 245 3.81 2.17 33.08
C GLY A 245 3.34 1.13 32.06
N TYR A 246 2.63 0.08 32.48
CA TYR A 246 1.93 -0.86 31.60
C TYR A 246 0.45 -0.79 31.96
N GLY A 247 -0.40 -0.44 30.98
CA GLY A 247 -1.81 -0.12 31.18
C GLY A 247 -2.61 -1.16 31.97
N ALA A 248 -3.81 -0.78 32.40
CA ALA A 248 -4.69 -1.65 33.16
C ALA A 248 -4.93 -2.99 32.45
N HIS A 249 -4.70 -4.10 33.17
CA HIS A 249 -4.94 -5.45 32.65
C HIS A 249 -6.19 -6.05 33.28
N GLY A 250 -6.97 -6.76 32.47
CA GLY A 250 -8.10 -7.56 32.93
C GLY A 250 -7.80 -9.05 32.97
N TYR A 251 -8.74 -9.86 32.51
CA TYR A 251 -8.66 -11.32 32.61
C TYR A 251 -8.56 -11.96 31.23
N ARG A 252 -7.95 -13.15 31.17
CA ARG A 252 -7.88 -13.94 29.92
C ARG A 252 -9.20 -14.64 29.64
N CYS A 253 -9.87 -15.11 30.69
CA CYS A 253 -11.08 -15.91 30.60
C CYS A 253 -12.27 -15.16 31.19
N TYR A 254 -13.34 -15.05 30.39
CA TYR A 254 -14.64 -14.58 30.84
C TYR A 254 -15.68 -15.64 30.53
N ARG A 255 -16.76 -15.70 31.30
CA ARG A 255 -17.91 -16.52 30.92
C ARG A 255 -19.21 -15.82 31.24
N LEU A 256 -20.20 -16.07 30.41
CA LEU A 256 -21.53 -15.56 30.53
C LEU A 256 -22.42 -16.72 30.97
N VAL A 257 -23.04 -16.55 32.14
CA VAL A 257 -23.93 -17.51 32.77
C VAL A 257 -25.33 -16.96 32.65
N ALA A 258 -26.18 -17.66 31.91
CA ALA A 258 -27.60 -17.34 31.83
C ALA A 258 -28.39 -18.18 32.84
N THR A 259 -29.41 -17.59 33.43
CA THR A 259 -30.31 -18.22 34.39
C THR A 259 -31.73 -18.00 33.88
N SER A 260 -32.41 -19.10 33.56
CA SER A 260 -33.79 -19.15 33.10
C SER A 260 -34.37 -20.54 33.35
N ASP A 261 -35.69 -20.65 33.32
CA ASP A 261 -36.41 -21.93 33.48
C ASP A 261 -36.17 -22.88 32.30
N THR A 262 -35.76 -22.34 31.15
CA THR A 262 -35.36 -23.08 29.93
C THR A 262 -33.90 -22.77 29.57
N THR A 263 -33.27 -23.54 28.67
CA THR A 263 -31.92 -23.19 28.18
C THR A 263 -32.05 -22.12 27.08
N PRO A 264 -31.58 -20.88 27.31
CA PRO A 264 -31.78 -19.79 26.37
C PRO A 264 -30.81 -19.89 25.19
N VAL A 265 -31.26 -19.49 24.00
CA VAL A 265 -30.40 -19.40 22.82
C VAL A 265 -29.72 -18.03 22.81
N ILE A 266 -28.42 -18.03 23.07
CA ILE A 266 -27.55 -16.87 22.87
C ILE A 266 -26.86 -17.04 21.52
N ASP A 267 -27.20 -16.15 20.59
CA ASP A 267 -26.72 -16.20 19.21
C ASP A 267 -25.27 -15.71 19.14
N HIS A 268 -25.05 -14.50 19.64
CA HIS A 268 -23.78 -13.78 19.53
C HIS A 268 -23.57 -12.87 20.74
N VAL A 269 -22.30 -12.64 21.07
CA VAL A 269 -21.88 -11.71 22.13
C VAL A 269 -20.72 -10.87 21.63
N ASP A 270 -20.89 -9.55 21.69
CA ASP A 270 -19.84 -8.58 21.40
C ASP A 270 -19.35 -7.93 22.69
N PHE A 271 -18.05 -7.63 22.75
CA PHE A 271 -17.45 -6.93 23.87
C PHE A 271 -16.84 -5.60 23.42
N TRP A 272 -16.81 -4.62 24.32
CA TRP A 272 -15.98 -3.44 24.16
C TRP A 272 -15.03 -3.30 25.34
N LEU A 273 -13.89 -2.65 25.10
CA LEU A 273 -12.83 -2.49 26.08
C LEU A 273 -12.99 -1.19 26.85
N THR A 274 -12.39 -1.13 28.03
CA THR A 274 -12.18 0.09 28.80
C THR A 274 -10.74 0.14 29.27
N GLY A 275 -10.10 1.30 29.20
CA GLY A 275 -8.71 1.49 29.67
C GLY A 275 -7.63 0.68 28.93
N SER A 276 -7.98 -0.02 27.84
CA SER A 276 -7.06 -0.83 27.02
C SER A 276 -7.22 -0.49 25.54
N SER A 277 -6.13 -0.57 24.77
CA SER A 277 -6.12 -0.33 23.32
C SER A 277 -6.93 -1.41 22.58
N HIS A 278 -7.50 -1.06 21.43
CA HIS A 278 -8.30 -2.00 20.65
C HIS A 278 -7.43 -3.08 20.00
N TYR A 279 -6.15 -2.76 19.76
CA TYR A 279 -5.16 -3.66 19.18
C TYR A 279 -3.89 -3.73 20.04
N ARG A 280 -3.01 -4.68 19.74
CA ARG A 280 -1.65 -4.75 20.34
C ARG A 280 -0.76 -3.59 19.90
N ASN A 281 -0.99 -3.11 18.68
CA ASN A 281 -0.42 -1.88 18.15
C ASN A 281 -1.34 -0.70 18.48
N ALA A 282 -0.83 0.54 18.42
CA ALA A 282 -1.69 1.70 18.57
C ALA A 282 -2.80 1.70 17.50
N ASP A 283 -4.05 2.00 17.89
CA ASP A 283 -5.22 1.94 17.02
C ASP A 283 -5.01 2.73 15.71
N ARG A 284 -4.39 3.91 15.81
CA ARG A 284 -4.09 4.77 14.66
C ARG A 284 -3.07 4.18 13.70
N VAL A 285 -2.08 3.43 14.22
CA VAL A 285 -1.12 2.69 13.40
C VAL A 285 -1.84 1.61 12.61
N VAL A 286 -2.74 0.85 13.25
CA VAL A 286 -3.55 -0.19 12.60
C VAL A 286 -4.47 0.41 11.54
N HIS A 287 -5.13 1.54 11.84
CA HIS A 287 -6.01 2.22 10.89
C HIS A 287 -5.27 2.71 9.65
N LEU A 288 -4.12 3.37 9.82
CA LEU A 288 -3.32 3.82 8.68
C LEU A 288 -2.73 2.63 7.90
N TYR A 289 -2.26 1.59 8.58
CA TYR A 289 -1.79 0.37 7.92
C TYR A 289 -2.89 -0.26 7.04
N ASN A 290 -4.09 -0.44 7.57
CA ASN A 290 -5.22 -1.01 6.82
C ASN A 290 -5.64 -0.11 5.64
N TYR A 291 -5.68 1.21 5.85
CA TYR A 291 -5.94 2.17 4.77
C TYR A 291 -4.90 2.05 3.65
N LEU A 292 -3.61 1.95 4.01
CA LEU A 292 -2.53 1.85 3.04
C LEU A 292 -2.59 0.53 2.26
N LEU A 293 -2.85 -0.59 2.93
CA LEU A 293 -2.99 -1.88 2.25
C LEU A 293 -4.19 -1.89 1.30
N ALA A 294 -5.35 -1.41 1.76
CA ALA A 294 -6.56 -1.37 0.94
C ALA A 294 -6.35 -0.55 -0.35
N GLY A 295 -5.68 0.59 -0.23
CA GLY A 295 -5.39 1.44 -1.38
C GLY A 295 -4.33 0.85 -2.31
N ALA A 296 -3.27 0.22 -1.79
CA ALA A 296 -2.27 -0.48 -2.59
C ALA A 296 -2.90 -1.63 -3.40
N TYR A 297 -3.76 -2.43 -2.78
CA TYR A 297 -4.49 -3.50 -3.47
C TYR A 297 -5.48 -2.99 -4.53
N THR A 298 -6.07 -1.81 -4.32
CA THR A 298 -6.99 -1.21 -5.28
C THR A 298 -6.26 -0.62 -6.48
N ALA A 299 -5.12 0.03 -6.25
CA ALA A 299 -4.34 0.68 -7.31
C ALA A 299 -3.83 -0.29 -8.38
N LEU A 300 -3.56 -1.55 -8.00
CA LEU A 300 -3.25 -2.65 -8.94
C LEU A 300 -4.33 -2.87 -10.02
N ARG A 301 -5.57 -2.44 -9.77
CA ARG A 301 -6.71 -2.66 -10.66
C ARG A 301 -6.95 -1.51 -11.64
N ASP A 302 -6.27 -0.37 -11.46
CA ASP A 302 -6.54 0.89 -12.18
C ASP A 302 -5.31 1.38 -12.96
N ASP A 303 -4.45 0.46 -13.41
CA ASP A 303 -3.13 0.78 -13.96
C ASP A 303 -3.21 1.46 -15.34
N GLY A 304 -3.46 2.77 -15.32
CA GLY A 304 -3.31 3.70 -16.42
C GLY A 304 -1.83 3.95 -16.75
N GLU A 305 -1.08 2.87 -16.99
CA GLU A 305 0.32 2.97 -17.38
C GLU A 305 0.47 3.86 -18.63
N PRO A 306 1.50 4.73 -18.69
CA PRO A 306 1.78 5.52 -19.88
C PRO A 306 2.22 4.59 -21.01
N HIS A 307 1.37 4.42 -22.01
CA HIS A 307 1.67 3.64 -23.22
C HIS A 307 1.28 4.44 -24.45
N LEU A 308 2.04 4.26 -25.53
CA LEU A 308 1.60 4.62 -26.87
C LEU A 308 0.72 3.48 -27.39
N LEU A 309 -0.53 3.80 -27.71
CA LEU A 309 -1.40 2.89 -28.43
C LEU A 309 -1.05 3.00 -29.92
N ASP A 310 -0.45 1.94 -30.45
CA ASP A 310 0.05 1.83 -31.83
C ASP A 310 -0.75 0.82 -32.67
N THR A 311 -1.92 0.38 -32.19
CA THR A 311 -2.74 -0.68 -32.81
C THR A 311 -3.14 -0.38 -34.27
N ALA A 312 -3.24 0.90 -34.62
CA ALA A 312 -3.53 1.36 -35.98
C ALA A 312 -2.32 2.05 -36.65
N ALA A 313 -1.15 2.04 -36.00
CA ALA A 313 0.01 2.78 -36.46
C ALA A 313 0.63 2.13 -37.70
N ALA A 314 0.75 2.93 -38.75
CA ALA A 314 1.33 2.58 -40.03
C ALA A 314 2.28 3.69 -40.50
N VAL A 315 3.16 3.34 -41.42
CA VAL A 315 3.89 4.35 -42.20
C VAL A 315 3.06 4.73 -43.43
N ASP A 316 2.71 6.01 -43.53
CA ASP A 316 2.12 6.59 -44.73
C ASP A 316 2.96 7.80 -45.18
N SER A 317 3.66 7.64 -46.31
CA SER A 317 4.57 8.64 -46.87
C SER A 317 5.62 9.13 -45.85
N GLU A 318 5.46 10.33 -45.28
CA GLU A 318 6.34 10.94 -44.28
C GLU A 318 5.79 10.84 -42.86
N LEU A 319 4.57 10.34 -42.68
CA LEU A 319 3.89 10.22 -41.40
C LEU A 319 3.98 8.79 -40.86
N VAL A 320 4.18 8.69 -39.55
CA VAL A 320 4.14 7.45 -38.79
C VAL A 320 3.07 7.60 -37.72
N GLY A 321 2.03 6.78 -37.76
CA GLY A 321 0.89 6.85 -36.83
C GLY A 321 -0.40 6.28 -37.45
N PRO A 322 -1.58 6.53 -36.84
CA PRO A 322 -1.79 7.33 -35.63
C PRO A 322 -1.30 6.63 -34.35
N PHE A 323 -0.84 7.45 -33.41
CA PHE A 323 -0.62 7.08 -32.03
C PHE A 323 -1.67 7.74 -31.13
N ARG A 324 -1.99 7.09 -30.01
CA ARG A 324 -2.81 7.68 -28.93
C ARG A 324 -2.15 7.47 -27.57
N VAL A 325 -2.46 8.34 -26.61
CA VAL A 325 -2.05 8.22 -25.21
C VAL A 325 -3.27 7.97 -24.31
N ARG A 326 -3.05 7.33 -23.16
CA ARG A 326 -4.09 7.13 -22.12
C ARG A 326 -4.05 8.19 -21.02
N ILE A 327 -2.92 8.87 -20.87
CA ILE A 327 -2.71 9.96 -19.93
C ILE A 327 -2.15 11.18 -20.67
N PRO A 328 -2.35 12.40 -20.17
CA PRO A 328 -1.72 13.59 -20.72
C PRO A 328 -0.19 13.50 -20.75
N LEU A 329 0.42 13.63 -21.93
CA LEU A 329 1.87 13.60 -22.14
C LEU A 329 2.36 14.84 -22.91
N THR A 330 3.49 15.39 -22.48
CA THR A 330 4.21 16.45 -23.21
C THR A 330 5.45 15.84 -23.85
N PHE A 331 5.55 15.89 -25.17
CA PHE A 331 6.65 15.27 -25.92
C PHE A 331 7.76 16.27 -26.24
N SER A 332 8.99 15.79 -26.20
CA SER A 332 10.19 16.39 -26.77
C SER A 332 10.66 15.47 -27.90
N VAL A 333 10.69 16.03 -29.10
CA VAL A 333 10.96 15.30 -30.34
C VAL A 333 12.41 15.56 -30.77
N PRO A 334 13.17 14.55 -31.22
CA PRO A 334 14.53 14.75 -31.73
C PRO A 334 14.58 15.63 -32.99
N ASP A 335 15.74 16.27 -33.22
CA ASP A 335 15.95 17.15 -34.36
C ASP A 335 15.60 16.49 -35.70
N GLY A 336 14.90 17.23 -36.57
CA GLY A 336 14.47 16.76 -37.90
C GLY A 336 13.14 15.98 -37.91
N HIS A 337 12.58 15.66 -36.75
CA HIS A 337 11.24 15.08 -36.62
C HIS A 337 10.24 16.11 -36.06
N GLU A 338 8.96 15.94 -36.35
CA GLU A 338 7.89 16.83 -35.87
C GLU A 338 6.67 16.02 -35.42
N LEU A 339 6.04 16.41 -34.31
CA LEU A 339 4.77 15.85 -33.87
C LEU A 339 3.63 16.63 -34.53
N VAL A 340 2.70 15.95 -35.18
CA VAL A 340 1.55 16.58 -35.83
C VAL A 340 0.23 15.93 -35.43
N ASP A 341 -0.86 16.69 -35.45
CA ASP A 341 -2.21 16.19 -35.21
C ASP A 341 -2.80 15.51 -36.47
N ALA A 342 -4.05 15.04 -36.37
CA ALA A 342 -4.77 14.43 -37.50
C ALA A 342 -5.01 15.38 -38.68
N ASP A 343 -4.94 16.69 -38.47
CA ASP A 343 -5.05 17.70 -39.52
C ASP A 343 -3.67 18.08 -40.11
N GLY A 344 -2.59 17.46 -39.64
CA GLY A 344 -1.22 17.72 -40.05
C GLY A 344 -0.59 18.98 -39.45
N ARG A 345 -1.21 19.59 -38.43
CA ARG A 345 -0.69 20.77 -37.72
C ARG A 345 0.26 20.35 -36.60
N ALA A 346 1.29 21.18 -36.39
CA ALA A 346 2.29 20.95 -35.34
C ALA A 346 1.64 20.90 -33.93
N VAL A 347 1.97 19.86 -33.17
CA VAL A 347 1.56 19.74 -31.77
C VAL A 347 2.63 20.37 -30.88
N THR A 348 2.29 21.49 -30.24
CA THR A 348 3.22 22.26 -29.38
C THR A 348 2.92 22.14 -27.89
N GLY A 349 1.83 21.45 -27.51
CA GLY A 349 1.36 21.32 -26.14
C GLY A 349 1.22 19.87 -25.66
N THR A 350 0.57 19.69 -24.50
CA THR A 350 0.28 18.37 -23.94
C THR A 350 -0.77 17.63 -24.78
N VAL A 351 -0.41 16.44 -25.26
CA VAL A 351 -1.31 15.52 -25.96
C VAL A 351 -2.29 14.95 -24.93
N GLN A 352 -3.59 15.10 -25.18
CA GLN A 352 -4.64 14.62 -24.30
C GLN A 352 -4.99 13.15 -24.57
N PRO A 353 -5.55 12.42 -23.59
CA PRO A 353 -5.99 11.05 -23.76
C PRO A 353 -6.93 10.87 -24.96
N GLY A 354 -6.66 9.84 -25.77
CA GLY A 354 -7.49 9.48 -26.92
C GLY A 354 -7.32 10.35 -28.18
N ALA A 355 -6.56 11.45 -28.13
CA ALA A 355 -6.26 12.25 -29.31
C ALA A 355 -5.30 11.52 -30.25
N ASP A 356 -5.60 11.52 -31.55
CA ASP A 356 -4.71 11.01 -32.60
C ASP A 356 -3.59 12.01 -32.88
N PHE A 357 -2.36 11.51 -32.90
CA PHE A 357 -1.20 12.26 -33.35
C PHE A 357 -0.26 11.37 -34.17
N TYR A 358 0.59 12.01 -34.96
CA TYR A 358 1.50 11.37 -35.90
C TYR A 358 2.90 11.95 -35.70
N LEU A 359 3.89 11.14 -36.04
CA LEU A 359 5.27 11.57 -36.16
C LEU A 359 5.59 11.82 -37.64
N ARG A 360 5.91 13.06 -37.99
CA ARG A 360 6.55 13.38 -39.27
C ARG A 360 8.03 13.04 -39.17
N ARG A 361 8.48 12.09 -40.01
CA ARG A 361 9.84 11.54 -39.92
C ARG A 361 10.86 12.39 -40.66
N ALA A 362 12.07 12.47 -40.12
CA ALA A 362 13.21 12.98 -40.87
C ALA A 362 13.49 12.06 -42.08
N PRO A 363 13.86 12.62 -43.25
CA PRO A 363 14.19 11.82 -44.43
C PRO A 363 15.26 10.76 -44.14
N GLY A 364 15.06 9.53 -44.64
CA GLY A 364 16.02 8.43 -44.49
C GLY A 364 16.05 7.74 -43.13
N THR A 365 15.19 8.12 -42.18
CA THR A 365 15.12 7.47 -40.86
C THR A 365 14.18 6.27 -40.85
N THR A 366 14.53 5.25 -40.06
CA THR A 366 13.77 4.00 -39.84
C THR A 366 13.40 3.79 -38.37
N ALA A 367 13.89 4.66 -37.49
CA ALA A 367 13.62 4.63 -36.07
C ALA A 367 13.81 6.02 -35.45
N THR A 368 13.14 6.27 -34.33
CA THR A 368 13.41 7.42 -33.46
C THR A 368 13.05 7.11 -32.01
N THR A 369 13.54 7.91 -31.07
CA THR A 369 13.14 7.85 -29.66
C THR A 369 12.46 9.16 -29.27
N LEU A 370 11.17 9.10 -28.98
CA LEU A 370 10.43 10.23 -28.42
C LEU A 370 10.64 10.27 -26.91
N THR A 371 10.93 11.45 -26.37
CA THR A 371 10.98 11.67 -24.93
C THR A 371 9.69 12.33 -24.49
N ALA A 372 9.03 11.83 -23.46
CA ALA A 372 7.82 12.41 -22.90
C ALA A 372 7.99 12.69 -21.41
N THR A 373 7.36 13.77 -20.97
CA THR A 373 7.14 14.08 -19.56
C THR A 373 5.66 14.12 -19.28
N THR A 374 5.30 13.92 -18.02
CA THR A 374 3.92 14.01 -17.57
C THR A 374 3.86 14.60 -16.19
N THR A 375 2.83 15.39 -15.95
CA THR A 375 2.42 15.80 -14.61
C THR A 375 1.53 14.75 -13.94
N HIS A 376 0.99 13.80 -14.72
CA HIS A 376 0.30 12.64 -14.19
C HIS A 376 1.29 11.63 -13.61
N HIS A 377 0.83 10.93 -12.58
CA HIS A 377 1.67 9.96 -11.90
C HIS A 377 1.89 8.73 -12.80
N VAL A 378 3.14 8.46 -13.11
CA VAL A 378 3.56 7.16 -13.65
C VAL A 378 3.83 6.27 -12.44
N GLY A 379 2.82 5.49 -12.05
CA GLY A 379 2.94 4.56 -10.93
C GLY A 379 3.91 3.42 -11.20
N GLY A 380 4.25 2.67 -10.16
CA GLY A 380 4.89 1.36 -10.33
C GLY A 380 6.40 1.34 -10.15
N ARG A 381 7.04 2.46 -9.82
CA ARG A 381 8.51 2.54 -9.74
C ARG A 381 8.98 3.28 -8.49
N VAL A 382 9.97 2.71 -7.80
CA VAL A 382 10.51 3.22 -6.55
C VAL A 382 11.98 3.59 -6.71
N LEU A 383 12.36 4.80 -6.30
CA LEU A 383 13.78 5.13 -6.14
C LEU A 383 14.36 4.37 -4.94
N THR A 384 15.39 3.57 -5.19
CA THR A 384 16.04 2.79 -4.13
C THR A 384 17.44 3.31 -3.82
N GLY A 385 17.82 3.27 -2.56
CA GLY A 385 19.18 3.48 -2.08
C GLY A 385 19.78 2.15 -1.63
N VAL A 386 20.96 1.81 -2.14
CA VAL A 386 21.71 0.61 -1.76
C VAL A 386 23.05 1.03 -1.20
N ALA A 387 23.43 0.48 -0.05
CA ALA A 387 24.74 0.72 0.54
C ALA A 387 25.85 0.26 -0.41
N LEU A 388 26.86 1.10 -0.59
CA LEU A 388 28.13 0.73 -1.21
C LEU A 388 28.89 -0.10 -0.19
N GLU A 389 29.25 -1.34 -0.58
CA GLU A 389 29.73 -2.41 0.30
C GLU A 389 30.57 -1.93 1.50
N SER A 390 30.12 -2.29 2.70
CA SER A 390 30.97 -2.37 3.89
C SER A 390 30.69 -3.69 4.62
N THR A 391 31.70 -4.57 4.57
CA THR A 391 31.99 -5.75 5.42
C THR A 391 30.85 -6.54 6.12
N THR A 392 30.84 -7.87 5.93
CA THR A 392 30.19 -8.95 6.72
C THR A 392 28.68 -8.89 7.04
N GLN A 393 28.04 -7.73 7.10
CA GLN A 393 26.62 -7.58 7.46
C GLN A 393 25.81 -6.98 6.30
N ARG A 394 24.59 -7.49 6.12
CA ARG A 394 23.67 -7.06 5.07
C ARG A 394 22.97 -5.77 5.50
N LEU A 395 23.50 -4.62 5.09
CA LEU A 395 22.86 -3.32 5.34
C LEU A 395 21.51 -3.23 4.62
N THR A 396 20.51 -2.63 5.26
CA THR A 396 19.18 -2.51 4.64
C THR A 396 19.25 -1.65 3.37
N PRO A 397 18.73 -2.14 2.23
CA PRO A 397 18.33 -1.26 1.14
C PRO A 397 17.15 -0.42 1.59
N VAL A 398 16.98 0.74 0.97
CA VAL A 398 15.97 1.71 1.37
C VAL A 398 15.17 2.22 0.17
N ALA A 399 13.89 2.53 0.40
CA ALA A 399 13.05 3.25 -0.55
C ALA A 399 13.06 4.73 -0.20
N LEU A 400 13.41 5.58 -1.17
CA LEU A 400 13.52 7.02 -0.98
C LEU A 400 12.16 7.68 -1.12
N THR A 401 11.86 8.66 -0.27
CA THR A 401 10.62 9.46 -0.34
C THR A 401 10.83 10.76 -1.12
N THR A 402 11.93 10.88 -1.87
CA THR A 402 12.27 12.07 -2.65
C THR A 402 11.35 12.21 -3.85
N PRO A 403 10.85 13.42 -4.17
CA PRO A 403 10.13 13.66 -5.40
C PRO A 403 10.92 13.20 -6.64
N VAL A 404 10.21 12.66 -7.63
CA VAL A 404 10.79 12.14 -8.87
C VAL A 404 10.34 12.94 -10.07
N HIS A 405 11.26 13.16 -11.02
CA HIS A 405 10.92 13.45 -12.40
C HIS A 405 10.85 12.15 -13.17
N VAL A 406 9.73 11.94 -13.86
CA VAL A 406 9.52 10.79 -14.73
C VAL A 406 9.79 11.22 -16.16
N THR A 407 10.76 10.58 -16.78
CA THR A 407 11.02 10.68 -18.22
C THR A 407 10.61 9.37 -18.85
N ILE A 408 9.71 9.41 -19.82
CA ILE A 408 9.24 8.25 -20.56
C ILE A 408 9.88 8.32 -21.95
N GLU A 409 10.66 7.31 -22.31
CA GLU A 409 11.23 7.16 -23.64
C GLU A 409 10.37 6.16 -24.42
N PHE A 410 9.96 6.54 -25.63
CA PHE A 410 9.28 5.65 -26.57
C PHE A 410 10.17 5.45 -27.78
N ASP A 411 10.76 4.27 -27.90
CA ASP A 411 11.46 3.84 -29.10
C ASP A 411 10.40 3.45 -30.13
N ILE A 412 10.41 4.10 -31.29
CA ILE A 412 9.49 3.84 -32.39
C ILE A 412 10.34 3.36 -33.56
N ASN A 413 10.07 2.14 -34.04
CA ASN A 413 10.74 1.55 -35.20
C ASN A 413 9.73 1.32 -36.31
N TRP A 414 10.14 1.59 -37.55
CA TRP A 414 9.35 1.29 -38.74
C TRP A 414 10.24 0.71 -39.85
N GLN A 415 9.75 -0.35 -40.51
CA GLN A 415 10.51 -0.94 -41.62
C GLN A 415 10.46 -0.03 -42.85
N ALA A 416 11.60 0.15 -43.51
CA ALA A 416 11.63 0.70 -44.86
C ALA A 416 10.96 -0.32 -45.78
N ALA A 417 9.89 0.07 -46.46
CA ALA A 417 9.25 -0.80 -47.43
C ALA A 417 10.29 -1.16 -48.50
N GLU A 418 10.66 -2.45 -48.58
CA GLU A 418 11.52 -2.96 -49.65
C GLU A 418 10.92 -2.53 -50.98
N ALA A 419 11.68 -1.76 -51.75
CA ALA A 419 11.38 -1.55 -53.15
C ALA A 419 11.56 -2.92 -53.81
N ARG A 420 10.45 -3.59 -54.18
CA ARG A 420 10.52 -4.66 -55.16
C ARG A 420 11.15 -4.05 -56.41
N ALA A 421 12.41 -4.34 -56.64
CA ALA A 421 13.05 -4.08 -57.91
C ALA A 421 12.35 -4.99 -58.92
N ASP A 422 11.42 -4.42 -59.69
CA ASP A 422 10.93 -5.07 -60.90
C ASP A 422 12.14 -5.23 -61.82
N ILE A 423 12.63 -6.47 -61.89
CA ILE A 423 13.60 -6.90 -62.88
C ILE A 423 12.86 -6.83 -64.22
N ALA A 424 13.02 -5.71 -64.93
CA ALA A 424 12.73 -5.62 -66.35
C ALA A 424 13.72 -6.54 -67.08
N GLY A 425 13.30 -7.78 -67.29
CA GLY A 425 14.00 -8.75 -68.12
C GLY A 425 13.82 -8.36 -69.58
N ASP A 426 14.75 -7.59 -70.12
CA ASP A 426 14.94 -7.42 -71.55
C ASP A 426 15.65 -8.68 -72.09
N ARG A 427 14.98 -9.43 -72.96
CA ARG A 427 15.62 -10.43 -73.84
C ARG A 427 14.91 -10.45 -75.20
N GLN A 428 15.71 -10.06 -76.21
CA GLN A 428 15.54 -10.38 -77.62
C GLN A 428 15.35 -11.88 -77.87
#